data_AF-R1DMN6-F1
#
_entry.id   AF-R1DMN6-F1
#
_cell.length_a   1.000
_cell.length_b   1.000
_cell.length_c   1.000
_cell.angle_alpha   90.00
_cell.angle_beta   90.00
_cell.angle_gamma   90.00
#
_symmetry.space_group_name_H-M   'P 1'
#
loop_
_entity.id
_entity.type
_entity.pdbx_description
1 polymer ?
#
loop_
_entity_poly.entity_id
_entity_poly.type
_entity_poly.pdbx_seq_one_letter_code
_entity_poly.pdbx_strand_id
1 'polypeptide(L)'
;MSATINHEGTDQPLPVEVRERPTAHTSIYKAGQLVYDGAAASDESAAAARAAASMEPGTSLNQMLAWGIANSSPEELERRAAAGATAPSQLDQEVLDMLLGQPAVASMRAALGKLDAEGIAAGAGATEAALAALEELEYYCEDVDLAVDFAKIGGLRAALLVLGAPPAAAEGGADDSTAASADGHLPEMRPPDAELAEAACGVVAAGAQNNPPFQQACIALRTHRALLALLVATGEAAAPVPLQRKALLALSAIARGSAEAAAAVLAA
;
A
#
# COMPACT_ATOMS: atom_id res chain seq x y z
N MET A 1 42.37 -26.06 7.98
CA MET A 1 41.68 -24.90 8.56
C MET A 1 40.22 -25.30 8.73
N SER A 2 39.80 -25.60 9.96
CA SER A 2 38.41 -25.99 10.24
C SER A 2 37.55 -24.73 10.21
N ALA A 3 36.53 -24.71 9.35
CA ALA A 3 35.62 -23.58 9.26
C ALA A 3 34.68 -23.57 10.48
N THR A 4 34.54 -22.42 11.14
CA THR A 4 33.68 -22.20 12.32
C THR A 4 32.56 -21.23 11.95
N ILE A 5 31.43 -21.31 12.65
CA ILE A 5 30.35 -20.30 12.62
C ILE A 5 30.20 -19.71 14.02
N ASN A 6 29.99 -18.39 14.10
CA ASN A 6 29.69 -17.74 15.37
C ASN A 6 28.18 -17.88 15.65
N HIS A 7 27.82 -18.63 16.69
CA HIS A 7 26.44 -18.77 17.16
C HIS A 7 26.36 -18.35 18.63
N GLU A 8 25.51 -17.36 18.92
CA GLU A 8 25.32 -16.79 20.27
C GLU A 8 26.64 -16.35 20.95
N GLY A 9 27.57 -15.77 20.17
CA GLY A 9 28.85 -15.28 20.68
C GLY A 9 29.88 -16.37 20.95
N THR A 10 29.60 -17.62 20.59
CA THR A 10 30.54 -18.74 20.67
C THR A 10 30.87 -19.26 19.27
N ASP A 11 32.15 -19.41 18.96
CA ASP A 11 32.61 -19.99 17.70
C ASP A 11 32.44 -21.51 17.76
N GLN A 12 31.47 -22.04 17.02
CA GLN A 12 31.22 -23.46 16.91
C GLN A 12 31.80 -24.01 15.60
N PRO A 13 32.49 -25.17 15.63
CA PRO A 13 33.01 -25.80 14.42
C PRO A 13 31.86 -26.26 13.52
N LEU A 14 31.99 -26.02 12.22
CA LEU A 14 31.03 -26.54 11.25
C LEU A 14 31.01 -28.07 11.32
N PRO A 15 29.82 -28.71 11.24
CA PRO A 15 29.70 -30.16 11.21
C PRO A 15 30.52 -30.74 10.05
N VAL A 16 31.48 -31.61 10.38
CA VAL A 16 32.40 -32.21 9.40
C VAL A 16 31.71 -33.31 8.57
N GLU A 17 30.60 -33.86 9.05
CA GLU A 17 29.75 -34.79 8.32
C GLU A 17 28.31 -34.28 8.29
N VAL A 18 27.78 -34.07 7.08
CA VAL A 18 26.34 -33.94 6.85
C VAL A 18 25.82 -35.34 6.54
N ARG A 19 25.12 -35.95 7.50
CA ARG A 19 24.44 -37.24 7.29
C ARG A 19 23.01 -36.98 6.86
N GLU A 20 22.72 -37.21 5.59
CA GLU A 20 21.36 -37.15 5.06
C GLU A 20 20.51 -38.23 5.75
N ARG A 21 19.44 -37.80 6.43
CA ARG A 21 18.51 -38.73 7.09
C ARG A 21 17.58 -39.36 6.05
N PRO A 22 17.14 -40.62 6.24
CA PRO A 22 16.14 -41.24 5.39
C PRO A 22 14.89 -40.36 5.28
N THR A 23 14.31 -40.27 4.08
CA THR A 23 13.06 -39.52 3.79
C THR A 23 11.86 -39.97 4.61
N ALA A 24 11.94 -41.08 5.33
CA ALA A 24 10.94 -41.52 6.30
C ALA A 24 10.88 -40.66 7.59
N HIS A 25 11.87 -39.79 7.83
CA HIS A 25 11.93 -38.89 8.99
C HIS A 25 11.43 -37.46 8.71
N THR A 26 10.84 -37.23 7.54
CA THR A 26 10.22 -35.93 7.22
C THR A 26 8.75 -35.96 7.61
N SER A 27 8.29 -34.89 8.25
CA SER A 27 6.89 -34.72 8.61
C SER A 27 6.06 -34.43 7.33
N ILE A 28 5.00 -35.19 7.10
CA ILE A 28 4.14 -35.10 5.91
C ILE A 28 2.93 -34.24 6.24
N TYR A 29 2.69 -33.20 5.44
CA TYR A 29 1.55 -32.30 5.59
C TYR A 29 0.61 -32.38 4.38
N LYS A 30 -0.70 -32.27 4.62
CA LYS A 30 -1.73 -32.13 3.58
C LYS A 30 -2.69 -31.01 3.97
N ALA A 31 -2.81 -30.00 3.11
CA ALA A 31 -3.70 -28.84 3.32
C ALA A 31 -3.52 -28.16 4.70
N GLY A 32 -2.27 -27.99 5.14
CA GLY A 32 -1.96 -27.36 6.44
C GLY A 32 -2.15 -28.27 7.66
N GLN A 33 -2.67 -29.49 7.50
CA GLN A 33 -2.74 -30.49 8.56
C GLN A 33 -1.54 -31.45 8.49
N LEU A 34 -0.91 -31.69 9.64
CA LEU A 34 0.14 -32.68 9.81
C LEU A 34 -0.48 -34.08 9.73
N VAL A 35 -0.12 -34.84 8.70
CA VAL A 35 -0.64 -36.19 8.43
C VAL A 35 0.25 -37.25 9.09
N TYR A 36 1.55 -37.00 9.16
CA TYR A 36 2.52 -37.91 9.78
C TYR A 36 3.72 -37.12 10.29
N ASP A 37 4.08 -37.30 11.56
CA ASP A 37 5.25 -36.65 12.16
C ASP A 37 6.44 -37.60 12.28
N GLY A 38 7.25 -37.69 11.23
CA GLY A 38 8.46 -38.50 11.22
C GLY A 38 9.61 -37.93 12.08
N ALA A 39 9.51 -36.68 12.54
CA ALA A 39 10.54 -36.00 13.32
C ALA A 39 10.37 -36.22 14.83
N ALA A 40 9.13 -36.26 15.32
CA ALA A 40 8.83 -36.51 16.74
C ALA A 40 9.11 -37.96 17.20
N ALA A 41 9.15 -38.93 16.28
CA ALA A 41 9.33 -40.35 16.62
C ALA A 41 10.77 -40.76 16.97
N SER A 42 11.72 -39.83 17.04
CA SER A 42 13.11 -40.12 17.42
C SER A 42 13.30 -40.10 18.94
N ASP A 43 14.12 -41.02 19.47
CA ASP A 43 14.49 -41.06 20.90
C ASP A 43 15.14 -39.74 21.39
N GLU A 44 15.74 -38.97 20.48
CA GLU A 44 16.27 -37.62 20.72
C GLU A 44 15.16 -36.58 21.01
N SER A 45 14.00 -36.68 20.33
CA SER A 45 12.85 -35.79 20.55
C SER A 45 12.25 -36.00 21.95
N ALA A 46 12.16 -37.25 22.39
CA ALA A 46 11.67 -37.60 23.73
C ALA A 46 12.65 -37.16 24.83
N ALA A 47 13.95 -37.16 24.56
CA ALA A 47 14.97 -36.63 25.47
C ALA A 47 14.92 -35.09 25.57
N ALA A 48 14.74 -34.40 24.43
CA ALA A 48 14.59 -32.94 24.37
C ALA A 48 13.32 -32.45 25.08
N ALA A 49 12.19 -33.17 24.95
CA ALA A 49 10.96 -32.86 25.65
C ALA A 49 11.09 -32.97 27.19
N ARG A 50 11.86 -33.95 27.68
CA ARG A 50 12.15 -34.09 29.12
C ARG A 50 13.09 -33.00 29.64
N ALA A 51 14.05 -32.54 28.83
CA ALA A 51 14.92 -31.42 29.18
C ALA A 51 14.15 -30.09 29.21
N ALA A 52 13.20 -29.89 28.29
CA ALA A 52 12.35 -28.69 28.22
C ALA A 52 11.39 -28.55 29.41
N ALA A 53 10.94 -29.66 30.01
CA ALA A 53 10.09 -29.66 31.20
C ALA A 53 10.77 -29.07 32.46
N SER A 54 12.10 -28.93 32.45
CA SER A 54 12.88 -28.30 33.53
C SER A 54 13.42 -26.91 33.19
N MET A 55 13.06 -26.34 32.03
CA MET A 55 13.57 -25.02 31.61
C MET A 55 12.79 -23.90 32.32
N GLU A 56 13.49 -22.81 32.64
CA GLU A 56 12.86 -21.51 32.97
C GLU A 56 12.42 -20.82 31.66
N PRO A 57 11.54 -19.80 31.69
CA PRO A 57 11.21 -19.01 30.51
C PRO A 57 12.49 -18.33 30.00
N GLY A 58 13.11 -18.93 28.98
CA GLY A 58 14.38 -18.45 28.44
C GLY A 58 14.27 -17.06 27.80
N THR A 59 15.41 -16.41 27.58
CA THR A 59 15.48 -15.04 27.05
C THR A 59 15.29 -14.95 25.53
N SER A 60 15.40 -16.07 24.82
CA SER A 60 15.17 -16.12 23.37
C SER A 60 13.77 -16.64 23.04
N LEU A 61 13.21 -16.16 21.92
CA LEU A 61 11.85 -16.50 21.48
C LEU A 61 11.64 -18.02 21.38
N ASN A 62 12.63 -18.75 20.86
CA ASN A 62 12.54 -20.20 20.71
C ASN A 62 12.54 -20.93 22.06
N GLN A 63 13.27 -20.44 23.05
CA GLN A 63 13.26 -21.00 24.41
C GLN A 63 11.93 -20.70 25.10
N MET A 64 11.37 -19.51 24.88
CA MET A 64 10.06 -19.13 25.41
C MET A 64 8.93 -19.96 24.80
N LEU A 65 9.01 -20.26 23.50
CA LEU A 65 8.07 -21.17 22.82
C LEU A 65 8.20 -22.61 23.32
N ALA A 66 9.43 -23.12 23.47
CA ALA A 66 9.67 -24.45 24.02
C ALA A 66 9.17 -24.59 25.47
N TRP A 67 9.40 -23.57 26.30
CA TRP A 67 8.87 -23.49 27.66
C TRP A 67 7.35 -23.45 27.68
N GLY A 68 6.75 -22.61 26.81
CA GLY A 68 5.30 -22.48 26.68
C GLY A 68 4.65 -23.81 26.27
N ILE A 69 5.26 -24.56 25.35
CA ILE A 69 4.78 -25.89 24.96
C ILE A 69 4.90 -26.89 26.12
N ALA A 70 6.03 -26.91 26.82
CA ALA A 70 6.29 -27.86 27.92
C ALA A 70 5.43 -27.61 29.16
N ASN A 71 4.99 -26.37 29.39
CA ASN A 71 4.20 -25.97 30.57
C ASN A 71 2.72 -25.70 30.25
N SER A 72 2.30 -25.92 29.01
CA SER A 72 0.88 -25.89 28.65
C SER A 72 0.24 -27.25 28.93
N SER A 73 -0.93 -27.26 29.58
CA SER A 73 -1.70 -28.49 29.75
C SER A 73 -2.46 -28.83 28.46
N PRO A 74 -2.23 -30.02 27.86
CA PRO A 74 -2.92 -30.44 26.62
C PRO A 74 -4.44 -30.46 26.79
N GLU A 75 -4.91 -30.87 27.97
CA GLU A 75 -6.32 -30.93 28.34
C GLU A 75 -6.98 -29.55 28.40
N GLU A 76 -6.25 -28.51 28.83
CA GLU A 76 -6.74 -27.12 28.84
C GLU A 76 -6.79 -26.54 27.43
N LEU A 77 -5.82 -26.89 26.57
CA LEU A 77 -5.80 -26.49 25.17
C LEU A 77 -6.94 -27.15 24.38
N GLU A 78 -7.17 -28.45 24.60
CA GLU A 78 -8.31 -29.17 24.02
C GLU A 78 -9.64 -28.65 24.57
N ARG A 79 -9.73 -28.33 25.88
CA ARG A 79 -10.91 -27.69 26.45
C ARG A 79 -11.16 -26.32 25.81
N ARG A 80 -10.12 -25.52 25.56
CA ARG A 80 -10.23 -24.20 24.91
C ARG A 80 -10.62 -24.33 23.44
N ALA A 81 -10.05 -25.29 22.72
CA ALA A 81 -10.40 -25.58 21.34
C ALA A 81 -11.86 -26.08 21.22
N ALA A 82 -12.29 -26.96 22.12
CA ALA A 82 -13.65 -27.48 22.17
C ALA A 82 -14.67 -26.44 22.67
N ALA A 83 -14.27 -25.52 23.55
CA ALA A 83 -15.08 -24.41 24.01
C ALA A 83 -15.15 -23.24 22.99
N GLY A 84 -14.49 -23.37 21.83
CA GLY A 84 -14.44 -22.31 20.83
C GLY A 84 -13.81 -21.02 21.36
N ALA A 85 -12.89 -21.11 22.33
CA ALA A 85 -12.22 -19.95 22.90
C ALA A 85 -11.52 -19.19 21.77
N THR A 86 -12.01 -17.98 21.52
CA THR A 86 -11.47 -17.03 20.56
C THR A 86 -9.95 -16.92 20.74
N ALA A 87 -9.23 -16.97 19.62
CA ALA A 87 -7.79 -16.71 19.53
C ALA A 87 -7.40 -15.51 20.42
N PRO A 88 -6.16 -15.48 20.97
CA PRO A 88 -5.72 -14.41 21.87
C PRO A 88 -6.15 -13.08 21.27
N SER A 89 -7.01 -12.39 22.02
CA SER A 89 -7.78 -11.21 21.66
C SER A 89 -7.13 -10.47 20.50
N GLN A 90 -7.79 -10.45 19.34
CA GLN A 90 -7.60 -9.38 18.37
C GLN A 90 -7.69 -8.11 19.20
N LEU A 91 -6.56 -7.41 19.39
CA LEU A 91 -6.56 -6.13 20.07
C LEU A 91 -7.68 -5.32 19.45
N ASP A 92 -8.53 -4.73 20.30
CA ASP A 92 -9.67 -3.96 19.83
C ASP A 92 -9.17 -2.99 18.74
N GLN A 93 -9.87 -2.93 17.61
CA GLN A 93 -9.41 -2.16 16.47
C GLN A 93 -9.23 -0.68 16.83
N GLU A 94 -10.05 -0.17 17.75
CA GLU A 94 -9.92 1.17 18.32
C GLU A 94 -8.65 1.32 19.18
N VAL A 95 -8.24 0.25 19.88
CA VAL A 95 -6.99 0.20 20.66
C VAL A 95 -5.77 0.07 19.74
N LEU A 96 -5.86 -0.68 18.64
CA LEU A 96 -4.82 -0.75 17.63
C LEU A 96 -4.61 0.59 16.93
N ASP A 97 -5.69 1.25 16.52
CA ASP A 97 -5.65 2.56 15.88
C ASP A 97 -5.14 3.66 16.86
N MET A 98 -5.42 3.52 18.15
CA MET A 98 -4.89 4.41 19.19
C MET A 98 -3.38 4.18 19.45
N LEU A 99 -2.90 2.93 19.38
CA LEU A 99 -1.50 2.59 19.64
C LEU A 99 -0.59 2.78 18.43
N LEU A 100 -1.10 2.53 17.23
CA LEU A 100 -0.35 2.60 15.96
C LEU A 100 -0.66 3.89 15.16
N GLY A 101 -1.62 4.69 15.61
CA GLY A 101 -2.19 5.79 14.83
C GLY A 101 -3.23 5.30 13.82
N GLN A 102 -4.02 6.22 13.26
CA GLN A 102 -4.90 5.87 12.14
C GLN A 102 -4.04 5.48 10.92
N PRO A 103 -4.38 4.40 10.20
CA PRO A 103 -3.66 4.05 8.99
C PRO A 103 -3.78 5.20 7.99
N ALA A 104 -2.66 5.64 7.40
CA ALA A 104 -2.62 6.80 6.51
C ALA A 104 -3.68 6.73 5.39
N VAL A 105 -3.97 5.53 4.88
CA VAL A 105 -5.02 5.28 3.87
C VAL A 105 -6.42 5.67 4.36
N ALA A 106 -6.73 5.53 5.66
CA ALA A 106 -7.99 5.98 6.23
C ALA A 106 -8.09 7.51 6.24
N SER A 107 -7.02 8.21 6.64
CA SER A 107 -6.94 9.68 6.57
C SER A 107 -7.08 10.17 5.13
N MET A 108 -6.39 9.52 4.19
CA MET A 108 -6.50 9.83 2.76
C MET A 108 -7.93 9.64 2.24
N ARG A 109 -8.63 8.57 2.63
CA ARG A 109 -10.05 8.38 2.27
C ARG A 109 -10.94 9.47 2.86
N ALA A 110 -10.70 9.87 4.11
CA ALA A 110 -11.42 10.95 4.74
C ALA A 110 -11.20 12.30 4.03
N ALA A 111 -9.97 12.57 3.60
CA ALA A 111 -9.64 13.74 2.78
C ALA A 111 -10.30 13.68 1.40
N LEU A 112 -10.28 12.53 0.73
CA LEU A 112 -10.95 12.32 -0.56
C LEU A 112 -12.47 12.52 -0.49
N GLY A 113 -13.10 12.18 0.64
CA GLY A 113 -14.53 12.42 0.86
C GLY A 113 -14.93 13.91 0.87
N LYS A 114 -13.96 14.83 0.98
CA LYS A 114 -14.18 16.28 0.91
C LYS A 114 -14.02 16.84 -0.52
N LEU A 115 -13.62 16.00 -1.48
CA LEU A 115 -13.32 16.39 -2.88
C LEU A 115 -14.38 15.89 -3.87
N ASP A 116 -15.56 15.49 -3.40
CA ASP A 116 -16.66 15.11 -4.28
C ASP A 116 -17.38 16.34 -4.86
N ALA A 117 -18.21 16.12 -5.89
CA ALA A 117 -18.89 17.20 -6.60
C ALA A 117 -19.83 18.01 -5.68
N GLU A 118 -20.44 17.35 -4.69
CA GLU A 118 -21.32 18.02 -3.72
C GLU A 118 -20.52 18.84 -2.70
N GLY A 119 -19.39 18.31 -2.21
CA GLY A 119 -18.47 18.99 -1.31
C GLY A 119 -17.85 20.23 -1.95
N ILE A 120 -17.41 20.16 -3.21
CA ILE A 120 -16.84 21.31 -3.91
C ILE A 120 -17.91 22.38 -4.20
N ALA A 121 -19.18 22.00 -4.39
CA ALA A 121 -20.27 22.92 -4.70
C ALA A 121 -20.94 23.58 -3.48
N ALA A 122 -20.62 23.16 -2.25
CA ALA A 122 -21.34 23.55 -1.02
C ALA A 122 -21.00 24.96 -0.48
N GLY A 123 -20.23 25.78 -1.21
CA GLY A 123 -19.91 27.17 -0.88
C GLY A 123 -18.54 27.37 -0.21
N ALA A 124 -18.26 28.60 0.24
CA ALA A 124 -16.90 29.02 0.63
C ALA A 124 -16.23 28.17 1.74
N GLY A 125 -17.00 27.70 2.72
CA GLY A 125 -16.46 26.84 3.79
C GLY A 125 -16.05 25.45 3.29
N ALA A 126 -16.60 25.00 2.16
CA ALA A 126 -16.29 23.72 1.56
C ALA A 126 -15.05 23.78 0.66
N THR A 127 -14.82 24.92 -0.02
CA THR A 127 -13.58 25.20 -0.75
C THR A 127 -12.35 25.16 0.17
N GLU A 128 -12.41 25.81 1.33
CA GLU A 128 -11.33 25.79 2.33
C GLU A 128 -11.05 24.37 2.85
N ALA A 129 -12.11 23.59 3.10
CA ALA A 129 -11.99 22.20 3.53
C ALA A 129 -11.38 21.30 2.43
N ALA A 130 -11.70 21.57 1.15
CA ALA A 130 -11.14 20.89 0.01
C ALA A 130 -9.66 21.27 -0.23
N LEU A 131 -9.29 22.54 -0.06
CA LEU A 131 -7.90 22.98 -0.11
C LEU A 131 -7.06 22.29 0.98
N ALA A 132 -7.52 22.33 2.23
CA ALA A 132 -6.84 21.66 3.34
C ALA A 132 -6.71 20.14 3.10
N ALA A 133 -7.72 19.50 2.50
CA ALA A 133 -7.67 18.10 2.12
C ALA A 133 -6.63 17.83 1.02
N LEU A 134 -6.53 18.70 0.00
CA LEU A 134 -5.53 18.56 -1.05
C LEU A 134 -4.11 18.77 -0.53
N GLU A 135 -3.89 19.71 0.40
CA GLU A 135 -2.59 19.88 1.07
C GLU A 135 -2.19 18.64 1.88
N GLU A 136 -3.13 18.07 2.64
CA GLU A 136 -2.91 16.82 3.38
C GLU A 136 -2.60 15.64 2.44
N LEU A 137 -3.31 15.55 1.32
CA LEU A 137 -3.07 14.52 0.29
C LEU A 137 -1.73 14.73 -0.42
N GLU A 138 -1.30 15.98 -0.66
CA GLU A 138 0.02 16.30 -1.22
C GLU A 138 1.10 15.78 -0.28
N TYR A 139 0.98 16.04 1.03
CA TYR A 139 1.88 15.53 2.05
C TYR A 139 1.98 13.99 2.04
N TYR A 140 0.85 13.28 2.01
CA TYR A 140 0.87 11.82 1.94
C TYR A 140 1.50 11.30 0.64
N CYS A 141 1.28 11.98 -0.48
CA CYS A 141 1.83 11.58 -1.78
C CYS A 141 3.33 11.86 -1.94
N GLU A 142 3.99 12.52 -0.98
CA GLU A 142 5.46 12.61 -0.95
C GLU A 142 6.10 11.24 -0.66
N ASP A 143 5.38 10.36 0.05
CA ASP A 143 5.78 8.97 0.25
C ASP A 143 5.35 8.10 -0.95
N VAL A 144 6.30 7.33 -1.49
CA VAL A 144 6.12 6.56 -2.72
C VAL A 144 5.04 5.48 -2.56
N ASP A 145 4.97 4.82 -1.41
CA ASP A 145 4.02 3.74 -1.16
C ASP A 145 2.61 4.30 -0.96
N LEU A 146 2.50 5.40 -0.20
CA LEU A 146 1.23 6.08 0.01
C LEU A 146 0.70 6.72 -1.28
N ALA A 147 1.56 7.27 -2.14
CA ALA A 147 1.15 7.74 -3.46
C ALA A 147 0.55 6.59 -4.29
N VAL A 148 1.16 5.40 -4.27
CA VAL A 148 0.60 4.25 -4.99
C VAL A 148 -0.76 3.86 -4.40
N ASP A 149 -0.94 3.90 -3.09
CA ASP A 149 -2.22 3.66 -2.46
C ASP A 149 -3.25 4.74 -2.77
N PHE A 150 -2.85 6.01 -2.86
CA PHE A 150 -3.69 7.12 -3.33
C PHE A 150 -4.31 6.81 -4.70
N ALA A 151 -3.48 6.34 -5.64
CA ALA A 151 -3.96 5.95 -6.97
C ALA A 151 -4.96 4.79 -6.90
N LYS A 152 -4.72 3.77 -6.06
CA LYS A 152 -5.60 2.61 -5.89
C LYS A 152 -6.96 2.96 -5.26
N ILE A 153 -6.99 3.90 -4.32
CA ILE A 153 -8.24 4.32 -3.65
C ILE A 153 -9.05 5.35 -4.46
N GLY A 154 -8.66 5.60 -5.71
CA GLY A 154 -9.37 6.51 -6.61
C GLY A 154 -8.96 7.98 -6.50
N GLY A 155 -7.87 8.30 -5.81
CA GLY A 155 -7.42 9.67 -5.61
C GLY A 155 -7.12 10.43 -6.90
N LEU A 156 -6.56 9.77 -7.91
CA LEU A 156 -6.34 10.39 -9.22
C LEU A 156 -7.64 10.75 -9.94
N ARG A 157 -8.74 10.01 -9.71
CA ARG A 157 -10.05 10.36 -10.26
C ARG A 157 -10.63 11.60 -9.56
N ALA A 158 -10.45 11.70 -8.23
CA ALA A 158 -10.84 12.90 -7.49
C ALA A 158 -10.03 14.13 -7.95
N ALA A 159 -8.72 13.99 -8.14
CA ALA A 159 -7.88 15.06 -8.69
C ALA A 159 -8.36 15.50 -10.09
N LEU A 160 -8.73 14.57 -10.97
CA LEU A 160 -9.28 14.90 -12.28
C LEU A 160 -10.63 15.63 -12.20
N LEU A 161 -11.49 15.23 -11.26
CA LEU A 161 -12.75 15.92 -11.00
C LEU A 161 -12.51 17.37 -10.56
N VAL A 162 -11.56 17.60 -9.65
CA VAL A 162 -11.16 18.96 -9.23
C VAL A 162 -10.62 19.78 -10.40
N LEU A 163 -9.87 19.16 -11.31
CA LEU A 163 -9.37 19.82 -12.52
C LEU A 163 -10.48 20.08 -13.57
N GLY A 164 -11.66 19.48 -13.41
CA GLY A 164 -12.77 19.56 -14.37
C GLY A 164 -12.61 18.63 -15.58
N ALA A 165 -11.79 17.58 -15.47
CA ALA A 165 -11.59 16.57 -16.50
C ALA A 165 -12.40 15.29 -16.21
N PRO A 166 -13.11 14.73 -17.20
CA PRO A 166 -13.69 13.39 -17.04
C PRO A 166 -12.55 12.36 -16.95
N PRO A 167 -12.53 11.48 -15.92
CA PRO A 167 -11.55 10.41 -15.89
C PRO A 167 -11.84 9.44 -17.04
N ALA A 168 -10.80 8.86 -17.63
CA ALA A 168 -10.98 7.83 -18.65
C ALA A 168 -11.93 6.73 -18.12
N ALA A 169 -12.93 6.37 -18.92
CA ALA A 169 -13.82 5.27 -18.62
C ALA A 169 -12.96 4.02 -18.37
N ALA A 170 -13.15 3.36 -17.23
CA ALA A 170 -12.54 2.06 -17.02
C ALA A 170 -13.08 1.14 -18.13
N GLU A 171 -12.19 0.46 -18.86
CA GLU A 171 -12.60 -0.54 -19.83
C GLU A 171 -13.41 -1.62 -19.10
N GLY A 172 -14.75 -1.55 -19.18
CA GLY A 172 -15.61 -2.46 -18.41
C GLY A 172 -17.08 -2.05 -18.23
N GLY A 173 -17.61 -1.06 -18.95
CA GLY A 173 -19.03 -0.71 -18.88
C GLY A 173 -19.55 -0.30 -20.25
N ALA A 174 -20.26 -1.19 -20.91
CA ALA A 174 -21.10 -0.86 -22.05
C ALA A 174 -22.33 -0.10 -21.53
N ASP A 175 -22.30 1.23 -21.59
CA ASP A 175 -23.49 2.01 -21.87
C ASP A 175 -23.13 3.41 -22.38
N ASP A 176 -24.05 3.94 -23.15
CA ASP A 176 -23.88 4.81 -24.31
C ASP A 176 -23.56 6.30 -24.00
N SER A 177 -22.94 6.95 -24.99
CA SER A 177 -22.79 8.40 -25.20
C SER A 177 -22.06 9.28 -24.17
N THR A 178 -20.73 9.24 -24.18
CA THR A 178 -19.89 10.41 -24.52
C THR A 178 -18.56 9.86 -25.03
N ALA A 179 -18.30 10.06 -26.31
CA ALA A 179 -17.17 9.48 -27.02
C ALA A 179 -15.86 9.65 -26.24
N ALA A 180 -15.27 8.51 -25.84
CA ALA A 180 -13.85 8.43 -25.59
C ALA A 180 -13.16 8.66 -26.94
N SER A 181 -12.92 9.92 -27.30
CA SER A 181 -12.24 10.24 -28.54
C SER A 181 -10.83 9.66 -28.47
N ALA A 182 -10.58 8.74 -29.40
CA ALA A 182 -9.26 8.29 -29.83
C ALA A 182 -8.58 9.36 -30.71
N ASP A 183 -9.28 10.47 -31.00
CA ASP A 183 -8.68 11.64 -31.63
C ASP A 183 -7.81 12.38 -30.62
N GLY A 184 -6.62 12.80 -31.04
CA GLY A 184 -5.66 13.59 -30.28
C GLY A 184 -6.15 14.99 -29.84
N HIS A 185 -7.46 15.17 -29.66
CA HIS A 185 -8.04 16.35 -29.06
C HIS A 185 -7.82 16.34 -27.54
N LEU A 186 -7.37 17.46 -27.01
CA LEU A 186 -7.23 17.66 -25.57
C LEU A 186 -8.62 17.93 -24.96
N PRO A 187 -8.89 17.49 -23.71
CA PRO A 187 -10.15 17.80 -23.07
C PRO A 187 -10.32 19.31 -22.92
N GLU A 188 -11.53 19.82 -23.08
CA GLU A 188 -11.83 21.20 -22.70
C GLU A 188 -11.79 21.29 -21.17
N MET A 189 -10.83 22.02 -20.64
CA MET A 189 -10.62 22.16 -19.20
C MET A 189 -11.26 23.43 -18.70
N ARG A 190 -12.16 23.30 -17.74
CA ARG A 190 -12.72 24.42 -17.01
C ARG A 190 -12.73 24.09 -15.53
N PRO A 191 -11.60 24.26 -14.83
CA PRO A 191 -11.56 24.04 -13.40
C PRO A 191 -12.58 24.98 -12.72
N PRO A 192 -13.37 24.49 -11.76
CA PRO A 192 -14.35 25.31 -11.04
C PRO A 192 -13.66 26.40 -10.21
N ASP A 193 -12.46 26.11 -9.72
CA ASP A 193 -11.64 26.99 -8.91
C ASP A 193 -10.16 26.78 -9.25
N ALA A 194 -9.43 27.88 -9.47
CA ALA A 194 -8.03 27.82 -9.90
C ALA A 194 -7.06 27.44 -8.78
N GLU A 195 -7.36 27.77 -7.53
CA GLU A 195 -6.54 27.42 -6.36
C GLU A 195 -6.70 25.93 -6.05
N LEU A 196 -7.93 25.40 -6.09
CA LEU A 196 -8.17 23.96 -5.97
C LEU A 196 -7.49 23.17 -7.09
N ALA A 197 -7.56 23.67 -8.33
CA ALA A 197 -6.86 23.06 -9.46
C ALA A 197 -5.33 23.07 -9.27
N GLU A 198 -4.78 24.16 -8.71
CA GLU A 198 -3.35 24.26 -8.40
C GLU A 198 -2.96 23.22 -7.34
N ALA A 199 -3.70 23.12 -6.25
CA ALA A 199 -3.45 22.15 -5.19
C ALA A 199 -3.56 20.70 -5.73
N ALA A 200 -4.56 20.41 -6.57
CA ALA A 200 -4.68 19.10 -7.24
C ALA A 200 -3.48 18.78 -8.15
N CYS A 201 -2.93 19.76 -8.86
CA CYS A 201 -1.68 19.58 -9.62
C CYS A 201 -0.49 19.30 -8.69
N GLY A 202 -0.47 19.88 -7.49
CA GLY A 202 0.51 19.60 -6.44
C GLY A 202 0.50 18.14 -6.01
N VAL A 203 -0.67 17.61 -5.66
CA VAL A 203 -0.84 16.18 -5.29
C VAL A 203 -0.34 15.25 -6.40
N VAL A 204 -0.70 15.52 -7.65
CA VAL A 204 -0.26 14.72 -8.80
C VAL A 204 1.26 14.81 -8.98
N ALA A 205 1.85 15.99 -8.80
CA ALA A 205 3.30 16.17 -8.90
C ALA A 205 4.06 15.40 -7.83
N ALA A 206 3.62 15.48 -6.57
CA ALA A 206 4.21 14.75 -5.45
C ALA A 206 4.16 13.24 -5.71
N GLY A 207 2.97 12.71 -6.01
CA GLY A 207 2.79 11.27 -6.22
C GLY A 207 3.54 10.71 -7.43
N ALA A 208 3.73 11.50 -8.49
CA ALA A 208 4.42 11.06 -9.70
C ALA A 208 5.95 11.15 -9.63
N GLN A 209 6.51 11.82 -8.61
CA GLN A 209 7.94 12.10 -8.55
C GLN A 209 8.76 10.81 -8.35
N ASN A 210 9.44 10.37 -9.43
CA ASN A 210 10.22 9.13 -9.46
C ASN A 210 9.42 7.88 -9.06
N ASN A 211 8.12 7.84 -9.39
CA ASN A 211 7.22 6.76 -8.99
C ASN A 211 6.55 6.08 -10.21
N PRO A 212 7.21 5.11 -10.87
CA PRO A 212 6.69 4.52 -12.11
C PRO A 212 5.27 3.94 -12.02
N PRO A 213 4.88 3.20 -10.96
CA PRO A 213 3.50 2.73 -10.82
C PRO A 213 2.46 3.87 -10.79
N PHE A 214 2.76 4.97 -10.08
CA PHE A 214 1.89 6.15 -10.06
C PHE A 214 1.85 6.85 -11.42
N GLN A 215 3.01 6.98 -12.08
CA GLN A 215 3.11 7.54 -13.43
C GLN A 215 2.26 6.75 -14.42
N GLN A 216 2.31 5.41 -14.37
CA GLN A 216 1.47 4.54 -15.18
C GLN A 216 -0.02 4.75 -14.89
N ALA A 217 -0.41 4.92 -13.63
CA ALA A 217 -1.79 5.24 -13.28
C ALA A 217 -2.25 6.61 -13.86
N CYS A 218 -1.38 7.62 -13.84
CA CYS A 218 -1.62 8.92 -14.50
C CYS A 218 -1.77 8.79 -16.02
N ILE A 219 -1.03 7.88 -16.67
CA ILE A 219 -1.21 7.60 -18.11
C ILE A 219 -2.54 6.90 -18.36
N ALA A 220 -2.84 5.84 -17.59
CA ALA A 220 -4.06 5.05 -17.73
C ALA A 220 -5.34 5.90 -17.56
N LEU A 221 -5.34 6.85 -16.62
CA LEU A 221 -6.46 7.76 -16.38
C LEU A 221 -6.47 9.01 -17.27
N ARG A 222 -5.49 9.14 -18.19
CA ARG A 222 -5.30 10.31 -19.07
C ARG A 222 -5.06 11.63 -18.30
N THR A 223 -4.52 11.56 -17.09
CA THR A 223 -4.19 12.74 -16.27
C THR A 223 -3.22 13.69 -16.98
N HIS A 224 -2.24 13.14 -17.69
CA HIS A 224 -1.32 13.91 -18.52
C HIS A 224 -2.02 14.77 -19.59
N ARG A 225 -3.12 14.29 -20.21
CA ARG A 225 -3.87 15.07 -21.20
C ARG A 225 -4.61 16.23 -20.55
N ALA A 226 -5.19 16.03 -19.37
CA ALA A 226 -5.85 17.09 -18.61
C ALA A 226 -4.84 18.21 -18.23
N LEU A 227 -3.64 17.83 -17.79
CA LEU A 227 -2.59 18.80 -17.47
C LEU A 227 -2.09 19.56 -18.72
N LEU A 228 -1.93 18.88 -19.86
CA LEU A 228 -1.56 19.55 -21.12
C LEU A 228 -2.64 20.52 -21.59
N ALA A 229 -3.92 20.15 -21.45
CA ALA A 229 -5.03 21.01 -21.81
C ALA A 229 -5.05 22.33 -21.01
N LEU A 230 -4.69 22.29 -19.72
CA LEU A 230 -4.54 23.50 -18.90
C LEU A 230 -3.43 24.44 -19.40
N LEU A 231 -2.38 23.90 -20.03
CA LEU A 231 -1.25 24.67 -20.53
C LEU A 231 -1.47 25.23 -21.95
N VAL A 232 -2.29 24.55 -22.76
CA VAL A 232 -2.58 24.97 -24.14
C VAL A 232 -3.73 25.99 -24.19
N ALA A 233 -4.51 26.13 -23.12
CA ALA A 233 -5.54 27.15 -23.03
C ALA A 233 -4.95 28.57 -23.17
N THR A 234 -5.54 29.38 -24.05
CA THR A 234 -5.07 30.75 -24.37
C THR A 234 -6.18 31.79 -24.22
N GLY A 235 -5.80 33.07 -24.12
CA GLY A 235 -6.74 34.19 -24.01
C GLY A 235 -7.47 34.22 -22.66
N GLU A 236 -8.78 34.48 -22.67
CA GLU A 236 -9.61 34.51 -21.45
C GLU A 236 -9.77 33.14 -20.77
N ALA A 237 -9.45 32.06 -21.48
CA ALA A 237 -9.43 30.70 -20.95
C ALA A 237 -8.06 30.29 -20.40
N ALA A 238 -7.04 31.15 -20.50
CA ALA A 238 -5.70 30.82 -20.03
C ALA A 238 -5.69 30.63 -18.51
N ALA A 239 -5.16 29.49 -18.07
CA ALA A 239 -4.96 29.23 -16.65
C ALA A 239 -4.06 30.31 -16.02
N PRO A 240 -4.30 30.71 -14.75
CA PRO A 240 -3.38 31.60 -14.03
C PRO A 240 -1.96 31.03 -13.99
N VAL A 241 -0.95 31.91 -13.96
CA VAL A 241 0.47 31.50 -13.96
C VAL A 241 0.82 30.51 -12.84
N PRO A 242 0.33 30.63 -11.59
CA PRO A 242 0.57 29.64 -10.54
C PRO A 242 0.12 28.22 -10.93
N LEU A 243 -1.13 28.10 -11.40
CA LEU A 243 -1.70 26.86 -11.91
C LEU A 243 -0.87 26.30 -13.09
N GLN A 244 -0.48 27.13 -14.06
CA GLN A 244 0.36 26.68 -15.17
C GLN A 244 1.70 26.11 -14.69
N ARG A 245 2.35 26.77 -13.72
CA ARG A 245 3.64 26.32 -13.16
C ARG A 245 3.49 24.97 -12.45
N LYS A 246 2.44 24.79 -11.65
CA LYS A 246 2.20 23.53 -10.95
C LYS A 246 1.77 22.41 -11.92
N ALA A 247 0.98 22.71 -12.95
CA ALA A 247 0.66 21.75 -14.02
C ALA A 247 1.91 21.29 -14.80
N LEU A 248 2.83 22.22 -15.11
CA LEU A 248 4.14 21.89 -15.70
C LEU A 248 5.00 21.02 -14.77
N LEU A 249 5.00 21.30 -13.46
CA LEU A 249 5.69 20.48 -12.47
C LEU A 249 5.13 19.05 -12.45
N ALA A 250 3.81 18.90 -12.43
CA ALA A 250 3.14 17.61 -12.48
C ALA A 250 3.47 16.83 -13.76
N LEU A 251 3.43 17.48 -14.93
CA LEU A 251 3.82 16.86 -16.19
C LEU A 251 5.29 16.44 -16.21
N SER A 252 6.18 17.28 -15.69
CA SER A 252 7.60 16.96 -15.54
C SER A 252 7.79 15.73 -14.65
N ALA A 253 7.05 15.63 -13.54
CA ALA A 253 7.10 14.49 -12.63
C ALA A 253 6.58 13.21 -13.32
N ILE A 254 5.49 13.29 -14.07
CA ILE A 254 4.92 12.16 -14.82
C ILE A 254 5.91 11.63 -15.87
N ALA A 255 6.56 12.51 -16.63
CA ALA A 255 7.47 12.13 -17.70
C ALA A 255 8.87 11.71 -17.20
N ARG A 256 9.22 12.00 -15.95
CA ARG A 256 10.57 11.79 -15.43
C ARG A 256 10.81 10.33 -15.06
N GLY A 257 11.86 9.74 -15.61
CA GLY A 257 12.32 8.39 -15.22
C GLY A 257 11.52 7.23 -15.83
N SER A 258 10.43 7.50 -16.55
CA SER A 258 9.67 6.51 -17.33
C SER A 258 9.63 6.92 -18.80
N ALA A 259 10.36 6.17 -19.65
CA ALA A 259 10.38 6.41 -21.09
C ALA A 259 9.00 6.22 -21.73
N GLU A 260 8.21 5.27 -21.20
CA GLU A 260 6.85 5.00 -21.64
C GLU A 260 5.91 6.18 -21.30
N ALA A 261 5.97 6.67 -20.06
CA ALA A 261 5.16 7.83 -19.65
C ALA A 261 5.57 9.10 -20.40
N ALA A 262 6.88 9.32 -20.62
CA ALA A 262 7.38 10.41 -21.45
C ALA A 262 6.88 10.32 -22.89
N ALA A 263 6.91 9.12 -23.50
CA ALA A 263 6.40 8.90 -24.85
C ALA A 263 4.89 9.18 -24.93
N ALA A 264 4.11 8.75 -23.93
CA ALA A 264 2.68 9.01 -23.87
C ALA A 264 2.36 10.52 -23.74
N VAL A 265 3.12 11.27 -22.94
CA VAL A 265 3.00 12.72 -22.82
C VAL A 265 3.32 13.42 -24.15
N LEU A 266 4.35 12.96 -24.87
CA LEU A 266 4.76 13.54 -26.15
C LEU A 266 3.82 13.19 -27.31
N ALA A 267 3.11 12.07 -27.22
CA ALA A 267 2.14 11.64 -28.22
C ALA A 267 0.76 12.26 -28.04
N ALA A 268 0.56 13.06 -26.98
CA ALA A 268 -0.75 13.55 -26.56
C ALA A 268 -1.30 14.70 -27.41
#